data_AF-A0A4Y2PYF1-F1
#
_entry.id   AF-A0A4Y2PYF1-F1
#
_cell.length_a   1.000
_cell.length_b   1.000
_cell.length_c   1.000
_cell.angle_alpha   90.00
_cell.angle_beta   90.00
_cell.angle_gamma   90.00
#
_symmetry.space_group_name_H-M   'P 1'
#
loop_
_entity.id
_entity.type
_entity.pdbx_description
1 polymer ?
#
loop_
_entity_poly.entity_id
_entity_poly.type
_entity_poly.pdbx_seq_one_letter_code
_entity_poly.pdbx_strand_id
1 'polypeptide(L)'
;MLLQAEKVSNVTLECVLLHNFMRRRPSSASSYTPPGTFDTEVDGKVIPGLWRKDESGMTSFMLIKMAVRKPGEVAKATRDSFAEYFHSSGKLPWQDEYC
;
A
#
# COMPACT_ATOMS: atom_id res chain seq x y z
N MET A 1 11.75 -18.13 -15.97
CA MET A 1 12.09 -17.16 -17.04
C MET A 1 11.65 -15.79 -16.59
N LEU A 2 12.55 -14.81 -16.60
CA LEU A 2 12.21 -13.40 -16.35
C LEU A 2 11.81 -12.74 -17.67
N LEU A 3 10.71 -11.99 -17.66
CA LEU A 3 10.28 -11.20 -18.82
C LEU A 3 11.17 -9.97 -18.97
N GLN A 4 11.36 -9.50 -20.20
CA GLN A 4 12.00 -8.20 -20.46
C GLN A 4 11.17 -7.08 -19.85
N ALA A 5 11.84 -6.05 -19.31
CA ALA A 5 11.19 -4.95 -18.58
C ALA A 5 10.11 -4.23 -19.41
N GLU A 6 10.33 -4.06 -20.71
CA GLU A 6 9.34 -3.48 -21.63
C GLU A 6 8.07 -4.34 -21.71
N LYS A 7 8.23 -5.66 -21.84
CA LYS A 7 7.09 -6.59 -21.87
C LYS A 7 6.31 -6.61 -20.56
N VAL A 8 7.01 -6.52 -19.42
CA VAL A 8 6.37 -6.37 -18.10
C VAL A 8 5.56 -5.08 -18.04
N SER A 9 6.12 -3.98 -18.54
CA SER A 9 5.47 -2.66 -18.54
C SER A 9 4.20 -2.69 -19.40
N ASN A 10 4.28 -3.25 -20.61
CA ASN A 10 3.13 -3.36 -21.52
C ASN A 10 2.01 -4.19 -20.91
N VAL A 11 2.32 -5.38 -20.37
CA VAL A 11 1.30 -6.23 -19.72
C VAL A 11 0.66 -5.51 -18.53
N THR A 12 1.45 -4.82 -17.72
CA THR A 12 0.94 -4.09 -16.56
C THR A 12 -0.01 -2.97 -16.99
N LEU A 13 0.40 -2.18 -17.99
CA LEU A 13 -0.43 -1.09 -18.54
C LEU A 13 -1.73 -1.61 -19.15
N GLU A 14 -1.69 -2.70 -19.92
CA GLU A 14 -2.88 -3.33 -20.48
C GLU A 14 -3.86 -3.80 -19.39
N CYS A 15 -3.35 -4.43 -18.31
CA CYS A 15 -4.18 -4.82 -17.17
C CYS A 15 -4.84 -3.60 -16.50
N VAL A 16 -4.10 -2.50 -16.32
CA VAL A 16 -4.61 -1.26 -15.73
C VAL A 16 -5.67 -0.62 -16.64
N LEU A 17 -5.41 -0.57 -17.96
CA LEU A 17 -6.34 -0.02 -18.94
C LEU A 17 -7.64 -0.82 -18.98
N LEU A 18 -7.55 -2.16 -19.01
CA LEU A 18 -8.70 -3.04 -18.99
C LEU A 18 -9.52 -2.89 -17.69
N HIS A 19 -8.85 -2.84 -16.54
CA HIS A 19 -9.49 -2.59 -15.25
C HIS A 19 -10.27 -1.27 -15.26
N ASN A 20 -9.63 -0.18 -15.71
CA ASN A 20 -10.25 1.14 -15.79
C ASN A 20 -11.44 1.16 -16.75
N PHE A 21 -11.31 0.49 -17.90
CA PHE A 21 -12.39 0.36 -18.88
C PHE A 21 -13.60 -0.35 -18.27
N MET A 22 -13.39 -1.52 -17.65
CA MET A 22 -14.48 -2.31 -17.08
C MET A 22 -15.19 -1.58 -15.93
N ARG A 23 -14.46 -0.81 -15.12
CA ARG A 23 -15.06 0.00 -14.05
C ARG A 23 -15.88 1.18 -14.55
N ARG A 24 -15.56 1.73 -15.73
CA ARG A 24 -16.19 2.96 -16.24
C ARG A 24 -17.39 2.67 -17.15
N ARG A 25 -17.41 1.53 -17.84
CA ARG A 25 -18.44 1.24 -18.83
C ARG A 25 -19.73 0.75 -18.16
N PRO A 26 -20.90 1.35 -18.45
CA PRO A 26 -22.17 0.90 -17.85
C PRO A 26 -22.49 -0.58 -18.10
N SER A 27 -22.04 -1.11 -19.25
CA SER A 27 -22.25 -2.51 -19.63
C SER A 27 -21.47 -3.53 -18.79
N SER A 28 -20.43 -3.10 -18.05
CA SER A 28 -19.56 -3.99 -17.28
C SER A 28 -19.28 -3.53 -15.86
N ALA A 29 -19.51 -2.26 -15.52
CA ALA A 29 -19.18 -1.72 -14.20
C ALA A 29 -19.94 -2.43 -13.07
N SER A 30 -21.24 -2.72 -13.28
CA SER A 30 -22.08 -3.38 -12.28
C SER A 30 -21.71 -4.84 -12.04
N SER A 31 -21.14 -5.52 -13.02
CA SER A 31 -20.70 -6.93 -12.89
C SER A 31 -19.24 -7.04 -12.47
N TYR A 32 -18.37 -6.13 -12.90
CA TYR A 32 -16.93 -6.14 -12.59
C TYR A 32 -16.63 -5.58 -11.20
N THR A 33 -17.28 -4.47 -10.83
CA THR A 33 -17.17 -3.86 -9.49
C THR A 33 -18.57 -3.48 -8.98
N PRO A 34 -19.37 -4.46 -8.53
CA PRO A 34 -20.68 -4.21 -7.95
C PRO A 34 -20.65 -3.17 -6.81
N PRO A 35 -21.79 -2.52 -6.50
CA PRO A 35 -21.88 -1.64 -5.33
C PRO A 35 -21.41 -2.35 -4.06
N GLY A 36 -20.54 -1.67 -3.30
CA GLY A 36 -19.93 -2.23 -2.10
C GLY A 36 -18.64 -3.03 -2.34
N THR A 37 -18.13 -3.18 -3.58
CA THR A 37 -16.81 -3.81 -3.80
C THR A 37 -15.69 -3.06 -3.09
N PHE A 38 -15.72 -1.73 -3.06
CA PHE A 38 -14.70 -0.88 -2.44
C PHE A 38 -15.25 -0.11 -1.24
N ASP A 39 -14.35 0.54 -0.52
CA ASP A 39 -14.74 1.51 0.51
C ASP A 39 -15.43 2.70 -0.14
N THR A 40 -16.48 3.16 0.51
CA THR A 40 -17.23 4.37 0.10
C THR A 40 -17.35 5.30 1.27
N GLU A 41 -17.35 6.60 1.03
CA GLU A 41 -17.55 7.60 2.06
C GLU A 41 -18.91 8.26 1.86
N VAL A 42 -19.70 8.29 2.92
CA VAL A 42 -21.01 8.96 2.95
C VAL A 42 -21.06 9.80 4.21
N ASP A 43 -21.23 11.11 4.06
CA ASP A 43 -21.33 12.09 5.16
C ASP A 43 -20.17 12.00 6.17
N GLY A 44 -18.93 11.89 5.68
CA GLY A 44 -17.73 11.78 6.52
C GLY A 44 -17.54 10.42 7.20
N LYS A 45 -18.42 9.44 6.92
CA LYS A 45 -18.30 8.08 7.44
C LYS A 45 -17.85 7.14 6.34
N VAL A 46 -16.75 6.43 6.61
CA VAL A 46 -16.26 5.36 5.74
C VAL A 46 -17.12 4.12 5.94
N ILE A 47 -17.76 3.67 4.87
CA ILE A 47 -18.48 2.41 4.75
C ILE A 47 -17.50 1.37 4.17
N PRO A 48 -17.12 0.33 4.93
CA PRO A 48 -16.17 -0.67 4.47
C PRO A 48 -16.73 -1.51 3.32
N GLY A 49 -15.90 -1.74 2.30
CA GLY A 49 -16.19 -2.63 1.19
C GLY A 49 -16.33 -4.10 1.60
N LEU A 50 -17.15 -4.83 0.85
CA LEU A 50 -17.50 -6.23 1.01
C LEU A 50 -16.32 -7.18 0.86
N TRP A 51 -15.23 -6.76 0.21
CA TRP A 51 -14.00 -7.53 0.08
C TRP A 51 -13.41 -7.97 1.43
N ARG A 52 -13.73 -7.25 2.52
CA ARG A 52 -13.33 -7.65 3.88
C ARG A 52 -14.18 -8.75 4.49
N LYS A 53 -15.42 -8.96 4.02
CA LYS A 53 -16.34 -9.96 4.55
C LYS A 53 -16.14 -11.34 3.94
N ASP A 54 -15.24 -11.45 2.97
CA ASP A 54 -14.90 -12.69 2.27
C ASP A 54 -13.91 -13.54 3.10
N GLU A 55 -14.19 -13.63 4.42
CA GLU A 55 -13.32 -14.22 5.45
C GLU A 55 -13.41 -15.75 5.49
N SER A 56 -14.40 -16.34 4.83
CA SER A 56 -14.58 -17.79 4.74
C SER A 56 -13.56 -18.42 3.78
N GLY A 57 -12.30 -18.52 4.23
CA GLY A 57 -11.27 -19.37 3.62
C GLY A 57 -10.10 -18.64 2.96
N MET A 58 -10.02 -17.31 2.98
CA MET A 58 -8.88 -16.59 2.42
C MET A 58 -7.66 -16.58 3.36
N THR A 59 -6.59 -17.24 2.94
CA THR A 59 -5.27 -17.24 3.61
C THR A 59 -4.34 -16.11 3.12
N SER A 60 -4.72 -15.42 2.04
CA SER A 60 -3.94 -14.39 1.35
C SER A 60 -3.86 -13.06 2.12
N PHE A 61 -4.83 -12.77 3.00
CA PHE A 61 -4.88 -11.54 3.80
C PHE A 61 -4.90 -11.83 5.32
N MET A 62 -4.17 -12.86 5.75
CA MET A 62 -3.97 -13.08 7.18
C MET A 62 -3.27 -11.87 7.80
N LEU A 63 -3.73 -11.48 9.00
CA LEU A 63 -3.02 -10.49 9.81
C LEU A 63 -1.55 -10.90 9.92
N ILE A 64 -0.66 -9.97 9.55
CA ILE A 64 0.77 -10.17 9.76
C ILE A 64 0.95 -10.34 11.27
N LYS A 65 1.35 -11.54 11.69
CA LYS A 65 1.68 -11.78 13.10
C LYS A 65 2.74 -10.77 13.51
N MET A 66 2.40 -9.94 14.50
CA MET A 66 3.36 -9.04 15.13
C MET A 66 4.40 -9.88 15.84
N ALA A 67 5.47 -10.22 15.13
CA ALA A 67 6.63 -10.87 15.72
C ALA A 67 7.56 -9.78 16.24
N VAL A 68 7.82 -9.78 17.54
CA VAL A 68 8.90 -8.95 18.12
C VAL A 68 10.21 -9.44 17.52
N ARG A 69 10.75 -8.70 16.57
CA ARG A 69 12.06 -8.98 15.97
C ARG A 69 13.10 -8.11 16.66
N LYS A 70 14.20 -8.71 17.11
CA LYS A 70 15.39 -7.96 17.50
C LYS A 70 16.12 -7.55 16.21
N PRO A 71 16.25 -6.25 15.90
CA PRO A 71 17.05 -5.84 14.74
C PRO A 71 18.50 -6.29 14.95
N GLY A 72 19.17 -6.65 13.86
CA GLY A 72 20.60 -6.98 13.92
C GLY A 72 21.42 -5.76 14.36
N GLU A 73 22.59 -6.01 14.95
CA GLU A 73 23.47 -4.96 15.47
C GLU A 73 23.83 -3.91 14.41
N VAL A 74 24.04 -4.33 13.15
CA VAL A 74 24.28 -3.41 12.03
C VAL A 74 23.13 -2.44 11.82
N ALA A 75 21.88 -2.92 11.85
CA ALA A 75 20.71 -2.05 11.66
C ALA A 75 20.56 -1.03 12.80
N LYS A 76 20.89 -1.43 14.04
CA LYS A 76 20.92 -0.51 15.19
C LYS A 76 22.00 0.54 15.02
N ALA A 77 23.23 0.12 14.70
CA ALA A 77 24.35 1.02 14.50
C ALA A 77 24.09 2.03 13.37
N THR A 78 23.52 1.58 12.25
CA THR A 78 23.12 2.47 11.15
C THR A 78 22.06 3.48 11.60
N ARG A 79 21.04 3.04 12.33
CA ARG A 79 20.00 3.94 12.87
C ARG A 79 20.62 4.98 13.80
N ASP A 80 21.48 4.57 14.71
CA ASP A 80 22.08 5.45 15.72
C ASP A 80 23.04 6.45 15.05
N SER A 81 23.81 6.01 14.04
CA SER A 81 24.65 6.88 13.20
C SER A 81 23.84 7.96 12.48
N PHE A 82 22.69 7.60 11.89
CA PHE A 82 21.82 8.58 11.25
C PHE A 82 21.20 9.54 12.27
N ALA A 83 20.75 9.03 13.42
CA ALA A 83 20.19 9.86 14.48
C ALA A 83 21.21 10.92 14.95
N GLU A 84 22.47 10.51 15.16
CA GLU A 84 23.54 11.43 15.52
C GLU A 84 23.84 12.44 14.42
N TYR A 85 23.88 12.01 13.16
CA TYR A 85 24.08 12.90 12.02
C TYR A 85 22.99 13.99 11.93
N PHE A 86 21.71 13.60 11.98
CA PHE A 86 20.59 14.55 11.88
C PHE A 86 20.45 15.46 13.10
N HIS A 87 21.07 15.11 14.23
CA HIS A 87 21.12 15.97 15.41
C HIS A 87 22.35 16.88 15.44
N SER A 88 23.42 16.54 14.71
CA SER A 88 24.68 17.27 14.69
C SER A 88 24.92 18.00 13.37
N SER A 89 25.77 17.43 12.50
CA SER A 89 26.23 18.06 11.25
C SER A 89 25.16 18.17 10.17
N GLY A 90 24.15 17.29 10.19
CA GLY A 90 23.00 17.33 9.30
C GLY A 90 21.82 18.11 9.85
N LYS A 91 21.97 18.82 10.97
CA LYS A 91 20.90 19.55 11.63
C LYS A 91 20.45 20.74 10.79
N LEU A 92 19.14 20.86 10.58
CA LEU A 92 18.55 21.96 9.83
C LEU A 92 18.27 23.17 10.75
N PRO A 93 18.38 24.42 10.25
CA PRO A 93 18.22 25.61 11.08
C PRO A 93 16.89 25.72 11.82
N TRP A 94 15.81 25.21 11.22
CA TRP A 94 14.44 25.27 11.75
C TRP A 94 14.05 24.03 12.57
N GLN A 95 14.95 23.07 12.75
CA GLN A 95 14.62 21.74 13.29
C GLN A 95 14.17 21.77 14.77
N ASP A 96 14.61 22.77 15.53
CA ASP A 96 14.21 22.94 16.94
C ASP A 96 13.03 23.92 17.13
N GLU A 97 12.54 24.55 16.06
CA GLU A 97 11.46 25.56 16.17
C GLU A 97 10.08 24.95 16.50
N TYR A 98 9.94 23.64 16.29
CA TYR A 98 8.68 22.90 16.47
C TYR A 98 8.76 21.86 17.61
N CYS A 99 9.77 21.95 18.47
CA CYS A 99 9.91 21.08 19.64
C CYS A 99 9.15 21.60 20.87
#